data_AF-A0A4Q2YQ40-F1
#
_entry.id   AF-A0A4Q2YQ40-F1
#
_cell.length_a   1.000
_cell.length_b   1.000
_cell.length_c   1.000
_cell.angle_alpha   90.00
_cell.angle_beta   90.00
_cell.angle_gamma   90.00
#
_symmetry.space_group_name_H-M   'P 1'
#
loop_
_entity.id
_entity.type
_entity.pdbx_description
1 polymer ?
#
loop_
_entity_poly.entity_id
_entity_poly.type
_entity_poly.pdbx_seq_one_letter_code
_entity_poly.pdbx_strand_id
1 'polypeptide(L)'
;SGVAVALEARYGSFAPANTESFAFQPFVFFDAAWVWNKDTAFDGLDPQKLYSAGGGVRVAYGDLARLDITLAVPLNRGGFLAQRPDPRLLISLTTLFGVRAR
;
A
#
# COMPACT_ATOMS: atom_id res chain seq x y z
N SER A 1 14.72 -17.23 -2.79
CA SER A 1 14.58 -16.97 -1.34
C SER A 1 14.48 -15.48 -1.11
N GLY A 2 13.90 -15.00 -0.01
CA GLY A 2 13.79 -13.57 0.23
C GLY A 2 13.19 -13.21 1.57
N VAL A 3 13.30 -11.94 1.94
CA VAL A 3 12.68 -11.33 3.11
C VAL A 3 12.05 -10.00 2.72
N ALA A 4 10.90 -9.68 3.29
CA ALA A 4 10.27 -8.38 3.14
C ALA A 4 9.83 -7.85 4.50
N VAL A 5 9.91 -6.54 4.64
CA VAL A 5 9.49 -5.77 5.80
C VAL A 5 8.56 -4.68 5.29
N ALA A 6 7.38 -4.58 5.89
CA ALA A 6 6.41 -3.54 5.62
C ALA A 6 6.13 -2.80 6.92
N LEU A 7 6.24 -1.48 6.89
CA LEU A 7 5.95 -0.58 8.00
C LEU A 7 4.83 0.36 7.58
N GLU A 8 3.78 0.45 8.39
CA GLU A 8 2.66 1.36 8.14
C GLU A 8 2.35 2.15 9.40
N ALA A 9 2.34 3.48 9.27
CA ALA A 9 1.86 4.39 10.30
C ALA A 9 0.51 4.95 9.87
N ARG A 10 -0.50 4.81 10.73
CA ARG A 10 -1.87 5.26 10.49
C ARG A 10 -2.25 6.25 11.58
N TYR A 11 -2.97 7.31 11.23
CA TYR A 11 -3.47 8.27 12.20
C TYR A 11 -5.00 8.27 12.21
N GLY A 12 -5.62 8.35 13.38
CA GLY A 12 -7.08 8.35 13.53
C GLY A 12 -7.74 6.96 13.44
N SER A 13 -9.06 6.96 13.53
CA SER A 13 -9.89 5.75 13.49
C SER A 13 -10.50 5.57 12.11
N PHE A 14 -10.41 4.35 11.58
CA PHE A 14 -11.13 3.94 10.37
C PHE A 14 -12.49 3.28 10.69
N ALA A 15 -12.82 3.10 11.97
CA ALA A 15 -14.15 2.67 12.38
C ALA A 15 -15.06 3.90 12.48
N PRO A 16 -16.12 4.01 11.65
CA PRO A 16 -17.14 5.04 11.81
C PRO A 16 -17.82 4.89 13.17
N ALA A 17 -17.99 6.00 13.89
CA ALA A 17 -18.64 5.99 15.21
C ALA A 17 -20.16 5.72 15.10
N ASN A 18 -20.76 6.00 13.95
CA ASN A 18 -22.16 5.76 13.61
C ASN A 18 -22.35 5.60 12.09
N THR A 19 -23.54 5.16 11.67
CA THR A 19 -23.91 4.88 10.27
C THR A 19 -23.87 6.10 9.34
N GLU A 20 -23.78 7.33 9.89
CA GLU A 20 -23.72 8.60 9.14
C GLU A 20 -22.38 9.34 9.33
N SER A 21 -21.39 8.70 9.96
CA SER A 21 -20.11 9.34 10.28
C SER A 21 -19.07 9.11 9.20
N PHE A 22 -18.30 10.16 8.95
CA PHE A 22 -17.09 10.07 8.15
C PHE A 22 -15.92 9.63 9.03
N ALA A 23 -15.32 8.50 8.70
CA ALA A 23 -14.05 8.07 9.26
C ALA A 23 -12.95 8.40 8.25
N PHE A 24 -11.94 9.13 8.68
CA PHE A 24 -10.80 9.53 7.86
C PHE A 24 -9.53 9.01 8.53
N GLN A 25 -8.76 8.22 7.79
CA GLN A 25 -7.51 7.65 8.26
C GLN A 25 -6.42 7.90 7.20
N PRO A 26 -5.61 8.96 7.37
CA PRO A 26 -4.39 9.10 6.60
C PRO A 26 -3.39 8.07 7.10
N PHE A 27 -2.61 7.55 6.16
CA PHE A 27 -1.55 6.60 6.46
C PHE A 27 -0.33 6.86 5.59
N VAL A 28 0.82 6.49 6.11
CA VAL A 28 2.08 6.43 5.37
C VAL A 28 2.67 5.04 5.56
N PHE A 29 3.36 4.55 4.54
CA PHE A 29 3.97 3.24 4.59
C PHE A 29 5.35 3.26 3.97
N PHE A 30 6.17 2.31 4.41
CA PHE A 30 7.49 2.04 3.90
C PHE A 30 7.66 0.53 3.79
N ASP A 31 7.96 0.05 2.58
CA ASP A 31 8.22 -1.35 2.31
C ASP A 31 9.66 -1.53 1.83
N ALA A 32 10.29 -2.59 2.31
CA ALA A 32 11.61 -3.01 1.93
C ALA A 32 11.62 -4.52 1.70
N ALA A 33 12.03 -4.96 0.52
CA ALA A 33 12.14 -6.36 0.17
C ALA A 33 13.53 -6.67 -0.38
N TRP A 34 14.09 -7.79 0.07
CA TRP A 34 15.34 -8.36 -0.40
C TRP A 34 15.05 -9.75 -0.94
N VAL A 35 15.36 -9.97 -2.20
CA VAL A 35 15.21 -11.27 -2.85
C VAL A 35 16.59 -11.72 -3.29
N TRP A 36 16.91 -12.99 -3.03
CA TRP A 36 18.13 -13.63 -3.50
C TRP A 36 17.81 -14.98 -4.14
N ASN A 37 18.43 -15.25 -5.27
CA ASN A 37 18.38 -16.54 -5.91
C ASN A 37 19.56 -17.41 -5.43
N LYS A 38 19.38 -18.73 -5.44
CA LYS A 38 20.46 -19.70 -5.15
C LYS A 38 20.99 -20.36 -6.42
N ASP A 39 20.49 -19.94 -7.57
CA ASP A 39 20.85 -20.47 -8.86
C ASP A 39 22.12 -19.77 -9.39
N THR A 40 23.09 -20.54 -9.87
CA THR A 40 24.38 -20.07 -10.38
C THR A 40 24.24 -19.10 -11.57
N ALA A 41 23.08 -19.08 -12.23
CA ALA A 41 22.77 -18.11 -13.28
C ALA A 41 22.61 -16.66 -12.78
N PHE A 42 22.50 -16.44 -11.46
CA PHE A 42 22.32 -15.12 -10.84
C PHE A 42 23.53 -14.69 -10.00
N ASP A 43 24.65 -15.41 -10.07
CA ASP A 43 25.87 -15.13 -9.32
C ASP A 43 26.45 -13.76 -9.74
N GLY A 44 26.37 -12.77 -8.84
CA GLY A 44 26.76 -11.36 -9.08
C GLY A 44 25.61 -10.35 -9.25
N LEU A 45 24.35 -10.80 -9.34
CA LEU A 45 23.15 -9.93 -9.42
C LEU A 45 22.29 -9.94 -8.15
N ASP A 46 22.71 -10.72 -7.16
CA ASP A 46 22.09 -10.85 -5.85
C ASP A 46 22.88 -10.08 -4.77
N PRO A 47 22.20 -9.52 -3.75
CA PRO A 47 20.75 -9.54 -3.52
C PRO A 47 20.01 -8.37 -4.19
N GLN A 48 18.83 -8.63 -4.73
CA GLN A 48 17.95 -7.61 -5.29
C GLN A 48 17.17 -6.89 -4.18
N LYS A 49 17.40 -5.58 -4.04
CA LYS A 49 16.79 -4.74 -3.01
C LYS A 49 15.71 -3.83 -3.61
N LEU A 50 14.48 -4.01 -3.18
CA LEU A 50 13.36 -3.16 -3.54
C LEU A 50 12.94 -2.34 -2.32
N TYR A 51 12.84 -1.03 -2.48
CA TYR A 51 12.32 -0.13 -1.46
C TYR A 51 11.21 0.73 -2.05
N SER A 52 10.10 0.84 -1.34
CA SER A 52 9.00 1.75 -1.68
C SER A 52 8.57 2.52 -0.44
N ALA A 53 8.23 3.77 -0.64
CA ALA A 53 7.55 4.56 0.37
C ALA A 53 6.30 5.14 -0.27
N GLY A 54 5.26 5.27 0.52
CA GLY A 54 4.03 5.83 0.03
C GLY A 54 3.16 6.35 1.14
N GLY A 55 2.05 6.92 0.73
CA GLY A 55 1.07 7.41 1.65
C GLY A 55 -0.28 7.42 0.98
N GLY A 56 -1.30 7.44 1.79
CA GLY A 56 -2.65 7.39 1.32
C GLY A 56 -3.61 7.90 2.36
N VAL A 57 -4.86 7.91 1.93
CA VAL A 57 -5.98 8.27 2.75
C VAL A 57 -7.05 7.23 2.55
N ARG A 58 -7.61 6.78 3.67
CA ARG A 58 -8.78 5.92 3.71
C ARG A 58 -9.93 6.74 4.26
N VAL A 59 -11.02 6.78 3.52
CA VAL A 59 -12.26 7.44 3.92
C VAL A 59 -13.35 6.38 3.96
N ALA A 60 -14.07 6.28 5.06
CA ALA A 60 -15.31 5.52 5.16
C ALA A 60 -16.47 6.44 5.51
N TYR A 61 -17.63 6.14 4.94
CA TYR A 61 -18.90 6.77 5.24
C TYR A 61 -19.86 5.69 5.73
N GLY A 62 -20.00 5.60 7.06
CA GLY A 62 -20.73 4.53 7.73
C GLY A 62 -20.36 3.15 7.19
N ASP A 63 -21.38 2.31 6.98
CA ASP A 63 -21.24 0.98 6.36
C ASP A 63 -21.55 1.00 4.84
N LEU A 64 -21.74 2.18 4.27
CA LEU A 64 -22.31 2.38 2.93
C LEU A 64 -21.24 2.53 1.85
N ALA A 65 -20.18 3.28 2.15
CA ALA A 65 -19.14 3.59 1.18
C ALA A 65 -17.76 3.70 1.81
N ARG A 66 -16.75 3.24 1.07
CA ARG A 66 -15.35 3.29 1.43
C ARG A 66 -14.51 3.68 0.22
N LEU A 67 -13.66 4.68 0.40
CA LEU A 67 -12.73 5.18 -0.60
C LEU A 67 -11.31 5.09 -0.05
N ASP A 68 -10.45 4.35 -0.73
CA ASP A 68 -9.02 4.24 -0.41
C ASP A 68 -8.21 4.83 -1.57
N ILE A 69 -7.42 5.87 -1.29
CA ILE A 69 -6.50 6.49 -2.25
C ILE A 69 -5.09 6.28 -1.74
N THR A 70 -4.22 5.69 -2.54
CA THR A 70 -2.84 5.35 -2.16
C THR A 70 -1.87 5.77 -3.24
N LEU A 71 -0.88 6.56 -2.88
CA LEU A 71 0.25 6.91 -3.73
C LEU A 71 1.50 6.17 -3.24
N ALA A 72 2.07 5.34 -4.10
CA ALA A 72 3.29 4.59 -3.83
C ALA A 72 4.41 5.11 -4.72
N VAL A 73 5.50 5.60 -4.11
CA VAL A 73 6.70 6.03 -4.81
C VAL A 73 7.80 4.98 -4.55
N PRO A 74 8.19 4.19 -5.56
CA PRO A 74 9.35 3.32 -5.41
C PRO A 74 10.58 4.20 -5.20
N LEU A 75 11.36 3.94 -4.15
CA LEU A 75 12.54 4.72 -3.77
C LEU A 75 13.82 4.19 -4.43
N ASN A 76 13.84 2.92 -4.85
CA ASN A 76 15.02 2.28 -5.43
C ASN A 76 14.71 1.53 -6.73
N ARG A 77 15.74 1.31 -7.55
CA ARG A 77 15.68 0.39 -8.70
C ARG A 77 15.71 -1.04 -8.16
N GLY A 78 14.61 -1.78 -8.30
CA GLY A 78 14.59 -3.20 -7.98
C GLY A 78 15.33 -4.00 -9.05
N GLY A 79 16.53 -4.49 -8.74
CA GLY A 79 17.26 -5.49 -9.54
C GLY A 79 17.35 -5.19 -11.04
N PHE A 80 16.68 -6.01 -11.86
CA PHE A 80 16.69 -6.03 -13.33
C PHE A 80 16.14 -4.77 -14.03
N LEU A 81 15.57 -3.82 -13.30
CA LEU A 81 14.99 -2.62 -13.89
C LEU A 81 16.06 -1.59 -14.23
N ALA A 82 16.23 -1.32 -15.54
CA ALA A 82 17.14 -0.30 -16.05
C ALA A 82 16.85 1.12 -15.52
N GLN A 83 15.63 1.36 -15.02
CA GLN A 83 15.15 2.66 -14.52
C GLN A 83 14.34 2.50 -13.23
N ARG A 84 14.24 3.60 -12.46
CA ARG A 84 13.38 3.67 -11.26
C ARG A 84 11.93 3.58 -11.75
N PRO A 85 11.09 2.66 -11.22
CA PRO A 85 9.71 2.60 -11.65
C PRO A 85 9.00 3.91 -11.30
N ASP A 86 7.99 4.27 -12.09
CA ASP A 86 7.24 5.50 -11.86
C ASP A 86 6.37 5.42 -10.60
N PRO A 87 6.04 6.57 -9.98
CA PRO A 87 5.03 6.64 -8.93
C PRO A 87 3.71 6.00 -9.36
N ARG A 88 3.07 5.25 -8.46
CA ARG A 88 1.81 4.55 -8.71
C ARG A 88 0.72 5.16 -7.85
N LEU A 89 -0.38 5.55 -8.47
CA LEU A 89 -1.60 5.96 -7.79
C LEU A 89 -2.63 4.83 -7.90
N LEU A 90 -3.11 4.36 -6.76
CA LEU A 90 -4.18 3.39 -6.64
C LEU A 90 -5.39 4.06 -5.99
N ILE A 91 -6.55 3.92 -6.63
CA ILE A 91 -7.83 4.40 -6.10
C ILE A 91 -8.77 3.21 -6.06
N SER A 92 -9.34 2.94 -4.90
CA SER A 92 -10.35 1.90 -4.69
C SER A 92 -11.59 2.51 -4.08
N LEU A 93 -12.74 2.32 -4.75
CA LEU A 93 -14.05 2.73 -4.25
C LEU A 93 -14.88 1.47 -4.06
N THR A 94 -15.32 1.25 -2.83
CA THR A 94 -16.21 0.15 -2.45
C THR A 94 -17.51 0.75 -1.93
N THR A 95 -18.63 0.31 -2.47
CA THR A 95 -19.96 0.78 -2.06
C THR A 95 -20.91 -0.40 -1.92
N LEU A 96 -21.72 -0.37 -0.86
CA LEU A 96 -22.67 -1.44 -0.57
C LEU A 96 -24.08 -0.95 -0.90
N PHE A 97 -24.68 -1.54 -1.93
CA PHE A 97 -26.04 -1.21 -2.37
C PHE A 97 -27.02 -2.24 -1.80
N GLY A 98 -28.08 -1.77 -1.13
CA GLY A 98 -29.21 -2.62 -0.73
C GLY A 98 -29.33 -2.94 0.77
N VAL A 99 -28.43 -2.46 1.63
CA VAL A 99 -28.66 -2.51 3.09
C VAL A 99 -29.55 -1.33 3.47
N ARG A 100 -30.85 -1.59 3.67
CA ARG A 100 -31.71 -0.68 4.45
C ARG A 100 -31.06 -0.56 5.83
N ALA A 101 -30.60 0.63 6.19
CA ALA A 101 -30.32 0.98 7.58
C ALA A 101 -31.56 0.60 8.39
N ARG A 102 -31.39 -0.36 9.31
CA ARG A 102 -32.39 -0.68 10.33
C ARG A 102 -32.13 0.18 11.55
#